data_AF-A0A0N9U772-F1
#
_entry.id   AF-A0A0N9U772-F1
#
_cell.length_a   1.000
_cell.length_b   1.000
_cell.length_c   1.000
_cell.angle_alpha   90.00
_cell.angle_beta   90.00
_cell.angle_gamma   90.00
#
_symmetry.space_group_name_H-M   'P 1'
#
loop_
_entity.id
_entity.type
_entity.pdbx_description
1 polymer ?
#
loop_
_entity_poly.entity_id
_entity_poly.type
_entity_poly.pdbx_seq_one_letter_code
_entity_poly.pdbx_strand_id
1 'polypeptide(L)'
;MLFTTLLLAAMAPSPTAAVDTTRVAFTKCLNTAMKKGLDDKITAAEFEMAVKSVCETERAAFRTAVIALNRSGGDSEADAAENADMQVDDYHANFVDKFKDYSENNSRPGD
;
A
#
# COMPACT_ATOMS: atom_id res chain seq x y z
N MET A 1 -18.06 -23.57 42.03
CA MET A 1 -17.74 -23.48 40.60
C MET A 1 -17.95 -22.04 40.18
N LEU A 2 -16.88 -21.25 40.12
CA LEU A 2 -16.92 -19.85 39.70
C LEU A 2 -16.20 -19.78 38.35
N PHE A 3 -16.96 -19.60 37.28
CA PHE A 3 -16.40 -19.44 35.94
C PHE A 3 -15.85 -18.02 35.82
N THR A 4 -14.54 -17.88 35.96
CA THR A 4 -13.81 -16.66 35.61
C THR A 4 -13.72 -16.59 34.09
N THR A 5 -14.73 -16.04 33.43
CA THR A 5 -14.64 -15.63 32.03
C THR A 5 -13.67 -14.45 31.94
N LEU A 6 -12.40 -14.75 31.64
CA LEU A 6 -11.48 -13.73 31.15
C LEU A 6 -12.05 -13.19 29.83
N LEU A 7 -12.57 -11.97 29.88
CA LEU A 7 -12.78 -11.15 28.71
C LEU A 7 -11.41 -10.93 28.05
N LEU A 8 -11.12 -11.70 27.00
CA LEU A 8 -10.08 -11.35 26.03
C LEU A 8 -10.54 -10.05 25.37
N ALA A 9 -10.11 -8.91 25.91
CA ALA A 9 -10.15 -7.65 25.19
C ALA A 9 -9.35 -7.86 23.91
N ALA A 10 -10.03 -7.90 22.76
CA ALA A 10 -9.39 -7.91 21.46
C ALA A 10 -8.56 -6.63 21.37
N MET A 11 -7.24 -6.75 21.51
CA MET A 11 -6.31 -5.65 21.34
C MET A 11 -6.38 -5.21 19.88
N ALA A 12 -7.09 -4.12 19.61
CA ALA A 12 -7.06 -3.51 18.29
C ALA A 12 -5.59 -3.16 17.96
N PRO A 13 -5.13 -3.43 16.73
CA PRO A 13 -3.77 -3.09 16.34
C PRO A 13 -3.55 -1.57 16.53
N SER A 14 -2.36 -1.19 17.00
CA SER A 14 -1.99 0.22 17.06
C SER A 14 -2.04 0.85 15.66
N PRO A 15 -2.29 2.17 15.54
CA PRO A 15 -2.31 2.84 14.24
C PRO A 15 -1.04 2.60 13.42
N THR A 16 0.13 2.56 14.06
CA THR A 16 1.40 2.20 13.42
C THR A 16 1.39 0.77 12.87
N ALA A 17 0.95 -0.22 13.65
CA ALA A 17 0.88 -1.61 13.19
C ALA A 17 -0.13 -1.78 12.03
N ALA A 18 -1.22 -1.00 12.02
CA ALA A 18 -2.16 -0.97 10.92
C ALA A 18 -1.53 -0.42 9.63
N VAL A 19 -0.74 0.67 9.72
CA VAL A 19 0.01 1.22 8.59
C VAL A 19 1.02 0.20 8.05
N ASP A 20 1.79 -0.44 8.92
CA ASP A 20 2.78 -1.44 8.47
C ASP A 20 2.12 -2.61 7.75
N THR A 21 1.04 -3.15 8.30
CA THR A 21 0.31 -4.29 7.71
C THR A 21 -0.29 -3.93 6.35
N THR A 22 -0.92 -2.76 6.24
CA THR A 22 -1.57 -2.32 5.00
C THR A 22 -0.55 -1.90 3.94
N ARG A 23 0.59 -1.33 4.33
CA ARG A 23 1.73 -1.07 3.43
C ARG A 23 2.27 -2.35 2.81
N VAL A 24 2.46 -3.40 3.62
CA VAL A 24 2.89 -4.72 3.11
C VAL A 24 1.88 -5.26 2.09
N ALA A 25 0.58 -5.17 2.38
CA ALA A 25 -0.45 -5.63 1.46
C ALA A 25 -0.42 -4.84 0.14
N PHE A 26 -0.35 -3.51 0.21
CA PHE A 26 -0.32 -2.64 -0.96
C PHE A 26 0.93 -2.88 -1.83
N THR A 27 2.12 -2.88 -1.22
CA THR A 27 3.38 -3.12 -1.94
C THR A 27 3.46 -4.52 -2.54
N LYS A 28 2.88 -5.55 -1.90
CA LYS A 28 2.76 -6.90 -2.47
C LYS A 28 1.86 -6.91 -3.70
N CYS A 29 0.73 -6.21 -3.66
CA CYS A 29 -0.15 -6.09 -4.82
C CYS A 29 0.55 -5.36 -5.98
N LEU A 30 1.21 -4.23 -5.70
CA LEU A 30 1.98 -3.49 -6.70
C LEU A 30 3.11 -4.32 -7.32
N ASN A 31 3.82 -5.12 -6.51
CA ASN A 31 4.84 -6.04 -7.02
C ASN A 31 4.26 -7.10 -7.95
N THR A 32 3.09 -7.66 -7.60
CA THR A 32 2.37 -8.61 -8.45
C THR A 32 1.96 -7.96 -9.77
N ALA A 33 1.43 -6.74 -9.73
CA ALA A 33 1.05 -5.98 -10.93
C ALA A 33 2.26 -5.69 -11.83
N MET A 34 3.39 -5.29 -11.23
CA MET A 34 4.64 -5.04 -11.95
C MET A 34 5.18 -6.32 -12.61
N LYS A 35 5.24 -7.44 -11.87
CA LYS A 35 5.65 -8.75 -12.41
C LYS A 35 4.78 -9.13 -13.62
N LYS A 36 3.45 -9.00 -13.47
CA LYS A 36 2.49 -9.26 -14.56
C LYS A 36 2.71 -8.34 -15.77
N GLY A 37 2.89 -7.03 -15.56
CA GLY A 37 3.14 -6.10 -16.67
C GLY A 37 4.42 -6.45 -17.44
N LEU A 38 5.48 -6.87 -16.74
CA LEU A 38 6.74 -7.30 -17.35
C LEU A 38 6.57 -8.62 -18.13
N ASP A 39 5.75 -9.55 -17.64
CA ASP A 39 5.42 -10.80 -18.34
C ASP A 39 4.59 -10.55 -19.61
N ASP A 40 3.59 -9.67 -19.50
CA ASP A 40 2.72 -9.26 -20.60
C ASP A 40 3.43 -8.31 -21.57
N LYS A 41 4.65 -7.84 -21.24
CA LYS A 41 5.48 -6.92 -22.02
C LYS A 41 4.74 -5.63 -22.39
N ILE A 42 3.94 -5.10 -21.47
CA ILE A 42 3.31 -3.79 -21.65
C ILE A 42 4.37 -2.69 -21.60
N THR A 43 4.05 -1.54 -22.19
CA THR A 43 4.90 -0.36 -22.13
C THR A 43 4.87 0.29 -20.75
N ALA A 44 5.90 1.08 -20.42
CA ALA A 44 5.93 1.85 -19.18
C ALA A 44 4.74 2.83 -19.05
N ALA A 45 4.29 3.40 -20.16
CA ALA A 45 3.11 4.27 -20.19
C ALA A 45 1.81 3.51 -19.88
N GLU A 46 1.66 2.28 -20.41
CA GLU A 46 0.53 1.42 -20.06
C GLU A 46 0.57 1.01 -18.58
N PHE A 47 1.75 0.69 -18.04
CA PHE A 47 1.90 0.39 -16.62
C PHE A 47 1.57 1.61 -15.74
N GLU A 48 2.02 2.82 -16.10
CA GLU A 48 1.71 4.06 -15.37
C GLU A 48 0.20 4.36 -15.34
N MET A 49 -0.52 4.05 -16.42
CA MET A 49 -1.99 4.15 -16.42
C MET A 49 -2.62 3.08 -15.55
N ALA A 50 -2.15 1.83 -15.65
CA ALA A 50 -2.71 0.70 -14.91
C ALA A 50 -2.50 0.81 -13.40
N VAL A 51 -1.31 1.26 -12.96
CA VAL A 51 -0.92 1.30 -11.53
C VAL A 51 -1.89 2.13 -10.69
N LYS A 52 -2.55 3.13 -11.29
CA LYS A 52 -3.49 4.05 -10.64
C LYS A 52 -4.83 3.39 -10.25
N SER A 53 -5.20 2.29 -10.90
CA SER A 53 -6.49 1.61 -10.71
C SER A 53 -6.36 0.11 -10.37
N VAL A 54 -5.15 -0.45 -10.38
CA VAL A 54 -4.92 -1.76 -9.74
C VAL A 54 -4.78 -1.58 -8.23
N CYS A 55 -4.97 -2.66 -7.47
CA CYS A 55 -4.76 -2.67 -6.03
C CYS A 55 -5.66 -1.70 -5.24
N GLU A 56 -6.85 -1.35 -5.75
CA GLU A 56 -7.73 -0.35 -5.13
C GLU A 56 -8.10 -0.70 -3.68
N THR A 57 -8.29 -1.98 -3.39
CA THR A 57 -8.65 -2.45 -2.04
C THR A 57 -7.50 -2.23 -1.06
N GLU A 58 -6.29 -2.65 -1.43
CA GLU A 58 -5.09 -2.49 -0.62
C GLU A 58 -4.68 -1.02 -0.50
N ARG A 59 -4.80 -0.24 -1.58
CA ARG A 59 -4.59 1.21 -1.61
C ARG A 59 -5.52 1.92 -0.64
N ALA A 60 -6.81 1.60 -0.68
CA ALA A 60 -7.79 2.18 0.23
C ALA A 60 -7.49 1.83 1.69
N ALA A 61 -7.14 0.57 1.98
CA ALA A 61 -6.76 0.15 3.32
C ALA A 61 -5.52 0.88 3.83
N PHE A 62 -4.48 1.00 3.00
CA PHE A 62 -3.26 1.74 3.34
C PHE A 62 -3.55 3.22 3.58
N ARG A 63 -4.29 3.86 2.68
CA ARG A 63 -4.72 5.26 2.82
C ARG A 63 -5.48 5.49 4.13
N THR A 64 -6.46 4.64 4.44
CA THR A 64 -7.22 4.74 5.70
C THR A 64 -6.33 4.57 6.93
N ALA A 65 -5.38 3.63 6.90
CA ALA A 65 -4.47 3.42 8.02
C ALA A 65 -3.55 4.64 8.25
N VAL A 66 -3.03 5.25 7.18
CA VAL A 66 -2.22 6.47 7.27
C VAL A 66 -3.03 7.63 7.82
N ILE A 67 -4.26 7.83 7.34
CA ILE A 67 -5.15 8.88 7.87
C ILE A 67 -5.36 8.69 9.37
N ALA A 68 -5.64 7.46 9.82
CA ALA A 68 -5.85 7.16 11.22
C ALA A 68 -4.59 7.43 12.07
N LEU A 69 -3.41 7.07 11.57
CA LEU A 69 -2.14 7.33 12.24
C LEU A 69 -1.88 8.84 12.37
N ASN A 70 -1.99 9.60 11.29
CA ASN A 70 -1.77 11.04 11.28
C ASN A 70 -2.73 11.78 12.21
N ARG A 71 -4.02 11.42 12.18
CA ARG A 71 -5.01 11.98 13.10
C ARG A 71 -4.73 11.63 14.56
N SER A 72 -4.16 10.46 14.84
CA SER A 72 -3.70 10.11 16.20
C SER A 72 -2.50 10.95 16.66
N GLY A 73 -1.74 11.52 15.72
CA GLY A 73 -0.64 12.45 15.95
C GLY A 73 -1.06 13.93 16.05
N GLY A 74 -2.32 14.26 15.73
CA GLY A 74 -2.86 15.62 15.87
C GLY A 74 -3.17 16.34 14.55
N ASP A 75 -2.94 15.71 13.40
CA ASP A 75 -3.26 16.30 12.09
C ASP A 75 -4.77 16.53 11.93
N SER A 76 -5.13 17.55 11.16
CA SER A 76 -6.51 17.72 10.69
C SER A 76 -6.89 16.58 9.72
N GLU A 77 -8.19 16.37 9.49
CA GLU A 77 -8.63 15.37 8.52
C GLU A 77 -8.14 15.68 7.10
N ALA A 78 -8.07 16.97 6.73
CA ALA A 78 -7.58 17.42 5.44
C ALA A 78 -6.07 17.13 5.28
N ASP A 79 -5.26 17.53 6.27
CA ASP A 79 -3.80 17.33 6.22
C ASP A 79 -3.46 15.82 6.24
N ALA A 80 -4.18 15.03 7.05
CA ALA A 80 -4.00 13.58 7.11
C ALA A 80 -4.38 12.90 5.79
N ALA A 81 -5.44 13.37 5.11
CA ALA A 81 -5.85 12.88 3.81
C ALA A 81 -4.82 13.23 2.72
N GLU A 82 -4.35 14.47 2.69
CA GLU A 82 -3.32 14.92 1.75
C GLU A 82 -2.03 14.12 1.92
N ASN A 83 -1.57 13.91 3.16
CA ASN A 83 -0.40 13.08 3.43
C ASN A 83 -0.59 11.62 3.01
N ALA A 84 -1.79 11.06 3.20
CA ALA A 84 -2.09 9.70 2.75
C ALA A 84 -2.10 9.57 1.23
N ASP A 85 -2.62 10.58 0.53
CA ASP A 85 -2.63 10.65 -0.93
C ASP A 85 -1.20 10.80 -1.49
N MET A 86 -0.37 11.69 -0.91
CA MET A 86 1.05 11.81 -1.28
C MET A 86 1.81 10.49 -1.13
N GLN A 87 1.61 9.75 -0.04
CA GLN A 87 2.26 8.45 0.13
C GLN A 87 1.81 7.42 -0.90
N VAL A 88 0.52 7.39 -1.25
CA VAL A 88 0.00 6.51 -2.31
C VAL A 88 0.66 6.84 -3.65
N ASP A 89 0.76 8.12 -3.98
CA ASP A 89 1.36 8.60 -5.23
C ASP A 89 2.87 8.29 -5.28
N ASP A 90 3.59 8.44 -4.17
CA ASP A 90 5.00 8.04 -4.06
C ASP A 90 5.20 6.55 -4.35
N TYR A 91 4.32 5.68 -3.84
CA TYR A 91 4.38 4.25 -4.17
C TYR A 91 4.10 4.00 -5.65
N HIS A 92 3.09 4.64 -6.23
CA HIS A 92 2.82 4.50 -7.67
C HIS A 92 4.02 4.93 -8.52
N ALA A 93 4.58 6.12 -8.25
CA ALA A 93 5.76 6.62 -8.95
C ALA A 93 6.95 5.67 -8.80
N ASN A 94 7.24 5.21 -7.58
CA ASN A 94 8.34 4.28 -7.33
C ASN A 94 8.20 2.96 -8.10
N PHE A 95 6.98 2.42 -8.20
CA PHE A 95 6.74 1.19 -8.96
C PHE A 95 6.80 1.42 -10.46
N VAL A 96 6.39 2.58 -10.96
CA VAL A 96 6.56 2.96 -12.37
C VAL A 96 8.05 3.04 -12.74
N ASP A 97 8.87 3.66 -11.88
CA ASP A 97 10.31 3.75 -12.13
C ASP A 97 10.98 2.38 -12.08
N LYS A 98 10.65 1.53 -11.11
CA LYS A 98 11.10 0.13 -11.08
C LYS A 98 10.70 -0.64 -12.34
N PHE A 99 9.46 -0.46 -12.80
CA PHE A 99 8.99 -1.11 -14.02
C PHE A 99 9.83 -0.70 -15.23
N LYS A 100 10.10 0.60 -15.39
CA LYS A 100 10.98 1.13 -16.45
C LYS A 100 12.36 0.47 -16.36
N ASP A 101 12.98 0.49 -15.18
CA ASP A 101 14.31 -0.09 -14.96
C ASP A 101 14.36 -1.58 -15.32
N TYR A 102 13.37 -2.37 -14.91
CA TYR A 102 13.29 -3.81 -15.22
C TYR A 102 13.07 -4.05 -16.71
N SER A 103 12.18 -3.27 -17.34
CA SER A 103 11.86 -3.37 -18.75
C SER A 103 13.05 -3.01 -19.64
N GLU A 104 13.78 -1.94 -19.32
CA GLU A 104 14.92 -1.46 -20.11
C GLU A 104 16.14 -2.39 -20.00
N ASN A 105 16.38 -2.93 -18.81
CA ASN A 105 17.53 -3.80 -18.55
C ASN A 105 17.23 -5.30 -18.73
N ASN A 106 16.01 -5.65 -19.17
CA ASN A 106 15.53 -7.03 -19.30
C ASN A 106 15.81 -7.88 -18.05
N SER A 107 15.65 -7.27 -16.87
CA SER A 107 15.85 -7.91 -15.57
C SER A 107 14.51 -8.10 -14.86
N ARG A 108 14.50 -8.79 -13.71
CA ARG A 108 13.27 -9.13 -13.00
C ARG A 108 13.36 -8.79 -11.50
N PRO A 109 12.24 -8.35 -10.89
CA PRO A 109 12.17 -8.23 -9.44
C PRO A 109 12.38 -9.60 -8.78
N GLY A 110 13.06 -9.61 -7.63
CA GLY A 110 13.21 -10.81 -6.82
C GLY A 110 11.87 -11.34 -6.28
N ASP A 111 11.94 -12.52 -5.65
CA ASP A 111 10.81 -13.14 -4.95
C ASP A 111 10.64 -12.64 -3.52
#